data_AF-A0A7L5YSL0-F1
#
_entry.id   AF-A0A7L5YSL0-F1
#
_cell.length_a   1.000
_cell.length_b   1.000
_cell.length_c   1.000
_cell.angle_alpha   90.00
_cell.angle_beta   90.00
_cell.angle_gamma   90.00
#
_symmetry.space_group_name_H-M   'P 1'
#
loop_
_entity.id
_entity.type
_entity.pdbx_description
1 polymer ?
#
loop_
_entity_poly.entity_id
_entity_poly.type
_entity_poly.pdbx_seq_one_letter_code
_entity_poly.pdbx_strand_id
1 'polypeptide(L)'
;MQLDPTGRLTMQVGGRDQPPVGEGQPTDVAVGPGGDLWAAEAESGRVWHLTAEGAIVRDSMLRKASTLDGPHLATTAGGVC
;
A
#
# COMPACT_ATOMS: atom_id res chain seq x y z
N MET A 1 -5.75 -4.26 5.78
CA MET A 1 -6.41 -5.46 6.35
C MET A 1 -7.51 -5.91 5.40
N GLN A 2 -7.73 -7.21 5.27
CA GLN A 2 -8.79 -7.79 4.45
C GLN A 2 -9.83 -8.43 5.37
N LEU A 3 -11.11 -8.16 5.11
CA LEU A 3 -12.24 -8.72 5.85
C LEU A 3 -13.08 -9.59 4.90
N ASP A 4 -13.70 -10.65 5.42
CA ASP A 4 -14.76 -11.35 4.70
C ASP A 4 -16.10 -10.56 4.77
N PRO A 5 -17.16 -10.96 4.03
CA PRO A 5 -18.44 -10.24 4.03
C PRO A 5 -19.14 -10.14 5.39
N THR A 6 -18.70 -10.92 6.38
CA THR A 6 -19.23 -10.84 7.76
C THR A 6 -18.44 -9.86 8.64
N GLY A 7 -17.40 -9.23 8.10
CA GLY A 7 -16.52 -8.31 8.81
C GLY A 7 -15.40 -9.00 9.60
N ARG A 8 -15.24 -10.31 9.46
CA ARG A 8 -14.14 -11.03 10.13
C ARG A 8 -12.85 -10.81 9.37
N LEU A 9 -11.78 -10.49 10.10
CA LEU A 9 -10.43 -10.36 9.56
C LEU A 9 -9.96 -11.69 8.96
N THR A 10 -9.61 -11.68 7.67
CA THR A 10 -9.04 -12.83 6.96
C THR A 10 -7.55 -12.68 6.72
N MET A 11 -7.06 -11.45 6.60
CA MET A 11 -5.65 -11.18 6.36
C MET A 11 -5.25 -9.79 6.85
N GLN A 12 -4.03 -9.69 7.40
CA GLN A 12 -3.41 -8.42 7.74
C GLN A 12 -2.02 -8.39 7.13
N VAL A 13 -1.72 -7.31 6.41
CA VAL A 13 -0.37 -6.99 5.93
C VAL A 13 0.11 -5.77 6.70
N GLY A 14 1.30 -5.89 7.27
CA GLY A 14 1.90 -4.89 8.13
C GLY A 14 1.37 -4.88 9.56
N GLY A 15 1.91 -3.95 10.35
CA GLY A 15 1.63 -3.82 11.79
C GLY A 15 2.79 -4.28 12.66
N ARG A 16 2.62 -4.12 13.99
CA ARG A 16 3.70 -4.20 14.99
C ARG A 16 4.57 -5.47 14.94
N ASP A 17 3.99 -6.59 14.51
CA ASP A 17 4.63 -7.91 14.56
C ASP A 17 4.84 -8.51 13.15
N GLN A 18 4.84 -7.68 12.11
CA GLN A 18 4.93 -8.08 10.70
C GLN A 18 6.15 -7.43 10.02
N PRO A 19 6.52 -7.87 8.80
CA PRO A 19 7.50 -7.16 7.96
C PRO A 19 7.20 -5.65 7.89
N PRO A 20 8.20 -4.78 7.64
CA PRO A 20 8.17 -3.35 7.97
C PRO A 20 7.14 -2.51 7.22
N VAL A 21 6.31 -3.12 6.38
CA VAL A 21 5.11 -2.50 5.82
C VAL A 21 4.24 -1.99 6.97
N GLY A 22 3.91 -0.72 7.00
CA GLY A 22 3.06 -0.13 8.03
C GLY A 22 3.76 0.80 9.01
N GLU A 23 5.08 0.74 9.14
CA GLU A 23 5.82 1.60 10.08
C GLU A 23 5.81 3.07 9.65
N GLY A 24 5.67 3.35 8.34
CA GLY A 24 5.71 4.68 7.75
C GLY A 24 4.37 5.40 7.66
N GLN A 25 3.36 5.00 8.43
CA GLN A 25 1.98 5.50 8.35
C GLN A 25 1.38 5.35 6.94
N PRO A 26 0.92 4.14 6.55
CA PRO A 26 0.20 3.93 5.30
C PRO A 26 -1.06 4.79 5.28
N THR A 27 -1.23 5.54 4.20
CA THR A 27 -2.40 6.41 4.01
C THR A 27 -3.32 5.91 2.91
N ASP A 28 -2.82 5.07 2.00
CA ASP A 28 -3.61 4.60 0.86
C ASP A 28 -3.17 3.22 0.38
N VAL A 29 -4.09 2.51 -0.28
CA VAL A 29 -3.85 1.22 -0.91
C VAL A 29 -4.65 1.08 -2.20
N ALA A 30 -3.98 0.62 -3.26
CA ALA A 30 -4.60 0.25 -4.53
C ALA A 30 -4.45 -1.25 -4.78
N VAL A 31 -5.50 -1.88 -5.32
CA VAL A 31 -5.48 -3.27 -5.80
C VAL A 31 -5.36 -3.24 -7.31
N GLY A 32 -4.36 -3.91 -7.87
CA GLY A 32 -4.21 -4.01 -9.32
C GLY A 32 -5.03 -5.16 -9.91
N PRO A 33 -5.12 -5.22 -11.25
CA PRO A 33 -5.90 -6.26 -11.95
C PRO A 33 -5.47 -7.69 -11.64
N GLY A 34 -4.19 -7.90 -11.29
CA GLY A 34 -3.65 -9.20 -10.89
C GLY A 34 -3.85 -9.56 -9.42
N GLY A 35 -4.49 -8.70 -8.62
CA GLY A 35 -4.65 -8.89 -7.17
C GLY A 35 -3.48 -8.38 -6.33
N ASP A 36 -2.36 -8.02 -6.96
CA ASP A 36 -1.25 -7.31 -6.30
C ASP A 36 -1.74 -6.03 -5.61
N LEU A 37 -1.04 -5.66 -4.54
CA LEU A 37 -1.36 -4.50 -3.72
C LEU A 37 -0.25 -3.46 -3.82
N TRP A 38 -0.63 -2.19 -3.92
CA TRP A 38 0.27 -1.05 -3.82
C TRP A 38 -0.13 -0.21 -2.61
N ALA A 39 0.74 -0.09 -1.61
CA ALA A 39 0.48 0.70 -0.41
C ALA A 39 1.41 1.92 -0.35
N ALA A 40 0.85 3.10 -0.07
CA ALA A 40 1.61 4.35 0.05
C ALA A 40 1.75 4.76 1.51
N GLU A 41 2.99 5.05 1.94
CA GLU A 41 3.34 5.50 3.29
C GLU A 41 3.80 6.95 3.29
N ALA A 42 3.09 7.80 4.03
CA ALA A 42 3.33 9.23 4.05
C ALA A 42 4.61 9.61 4.83
N GLU A 43 4.84 9.01 6.00
CA GLU A 43 5.96 9.37 6.86
C GLU A 43 7.29 8.77 6.40
N SER A 44 7.27 7.59 5.78
CA SER A 44 8.49 6.99 5.21
C SER A 44 8.77 7.48 3.78
N GLY A 45 7.77 8.05 3.10
CA GLY A 45 7.87 8.40 1.68
C GLY A 45 8.05 7.16 0.80
N ARG A 46 7.45 6.02 1.17
CA ARG A 46 7.59 4.76 0.43
C ARG A 46 6.30 4.35 -0.26
N VAL A 47 6.46 3.67 -1.39
CA VAL A 47 5.41 2.85 -2.00
C VAL A 47 5.85 1.40 -1.95
N TRP A 48 5.01 0.56 -1.34
CA TRP A 48 5.16 -0.88 -1.26
C TRP A 48 4.39 -1.52 -2.40
N HIS A 49 5.02 -2.46 -3.11
CA HIS A 49 4.36 -3.40 -4.02
C HIS A 49 4.39 -4.77 -3.37
N LEU A 50 3.21 -5.35 -3.22
CA LEU A 50 2.97 -6.59 -2.51
C LEU A 50 2.19 -7.55 -3.42
N THR A 51 2.38 -8.85 -3.25
CA THR A 51 1.49 -9.85 -3.85
C THR A 51 0.10 -9.79 -3.22
N ALA A 52 -0.88 -10.47 -3.81
CA ALA A 52 -2.22 -10.61 -3.23
C ALA A 52 -2.21 -11.23 -1.82
N GLU A 53 -1.22 -12.09 -1.53
CA GLU A 53 -0.99 -12.73 -0.24
C GLU A 53 -0.14 -11.87 0.72
N GLY A 54 0.23 -10.65 0.31
CA GLY A 54 0.92 -9.68 1.16
C GLY A 54 2.43 -9.87 1.22
N ALA A 55 3.01 -10.69 0.33
CA ALA A 55 4.45 -10.84 0.25
C ALA A 55 5.07 -9.60 -0.42
N ILE A 56 6.19 -9.10 0.11
CA ILE A 56 6.90 -7.95 -0.44
C ILE A 56 7.53 -8.33 -1.78
N VAL A 57 7.10 -7.64 -2.85
CA VAL A 57 7.73 -7.72 -4.17
C VAL A 57 8.82 -6.65 -4.27
N ARG A 58 8.50 -5.42 -3.86
CA ARG A 58 9.41 -4.27 -3.94
C ARG A 58 8.96 -3.16 -2.99
N ASP A 59 9.93 -2.36 -2.54
CA ASP A 59 9.69 -1.02 -2.01
C ASP A 59 10.31 0.05 -2.91
N SER A 60 9.72 1.24 -2.94
CA SER A 60 10.23 2.39 -3.68
C SER A 60 10.20 3.62 -2.80
N MET A 61 11.35 4.27 -2.57
CA MET A 61 11.36 5.60 -2.00
C MET A 61 10.94 6.63 -3.04
N LEU A 62 9.98 7.47 -2.68
CA LEU A 62 9.55 8.64 -3.42
C LEU A 62 9.84 9.89 -2.61
N ARG A 63 9.85 11.04 -3.28
CA ARG A 63 9.80 12.33 -2.58
C ARG A 63 8.50 12.38 -1.80
N LYS A 64 8.57 12.72 -0.50
CA LYS A 64 7.38 12.89 0.33
C LYS A 64 6.49 13.96 -0.30
N ALA A 65 5.20 13.64 -0.43
CA ALA A 65 4.20 14.63 -0.79
C ALA A 65 4.11 15.69 0.33
N SER A 66 3.89 16.94 -0.06
CA SER A 66 3.67 18.05 0.87
C SER A 66 2.55 18.94 0.33
N THR A 67 2.06 19.89 1.15
CA THR A 67 1.10 20.89 0.67
C THR A 67 1.66 21.78 -0.44
N LEU A 68 2.99 21.86 -0.59
CA LEU A 68 3.65 22.58 -1.68
C LEU A 68 3.74 21.75 -2.96
N ASP A 69 4.00 20.45 -2.83
CA ASP A 69 4.23 19.55 -3.98
C ASP A 69 2.94 18.87 -4.47
N GLY A 70 1.86 18.91 -3.68
CA GLY A 70 0.58 18.27 -3.98
C GLY A 70 0.55 16.76 -3.68
N PRO A 71 -0.64 16.12 -3.75
CA PRO A 71 -0.76 14.69 -3.51
C PRO A 71 -0.13 13.88 -4.65
N HIS A 72 0.47 12.74 -4.31
CA HIS A 72 0.99 11.78 -5.29
C HIS A 72 -0.02 10.64 -5.47
N LEU A 73 -0.48 10.43 -6.70
CA LEU A 73 -1.34 9.31 -7.05
C LEU A 73 -0.48 8.12 -7.49
N ALA A 74 -0.72 6.95 -6.90
CA ALA A 74 -0.17 5.70 -7.39
C ALA A 74 -1.19 5.05 -8.34
N THR A 75 -0.81 4.84 -9.59
CA THR A 75 -1.66 4.18 -10.59
C THR A 75 -0.95 2.97 -11.17
N THR A 76 -1.68 1.89 -11.41
CA THR A 76 -1.18 0.74 -12.17
C THR A 76 -1.17 1.05 -13.67
N ALA A 77 -0.30 0.37 -14.42
CA ALA A 77 -0.30 0.44 -15.89
C ALA A 77 -1.65 -0.08 -16.40
N GLY A 78 -2.50 0.84 -16.85
CA GLY A 78 -3.90 0.57 -17.18
C GLY A 78 -4.82 1.78 -17.01
N GLY A 79 -4.43 2.76 -16.18
CA GLY A 79 -5.02 4.12 -16.16
C GLY A 79 -6.56 4.18 -16.22
N VAL A 80 -7.20 3.97 -15.08
CA VAL A 80 -8.61 4.26 -14.70
C VAL A 80 -9.68 4.36 -15.81
N CYS A 81 -10.62 3.40 -15.79
CA CYS A 81 -11.97 3.64 -15.28
C CYS A 81 -12.55 2.36 -14.65
#